data_AF-A0A246U201-F1
#
_entry.id   AF-A0A246U201-F1
#
_cell.length_a   1.000
_cell.length_b   1.000
_cell.length_c   1.000
_cell.angle_alpha   90.00
_cell.angle_beta   90.00
_cell.angle_gamma   90.00
#
_symmetry.space_group_name_H-M   'P 1'
#
loop_
_entity.id
_entity.type
_entity.pdbx_description
1 polymer ?
#
loop_
_entity_poly.entity_id
_entity_poly.type
_entity_poly.pdbx_seq_one_letter_code
_entity_poly.pdbx_strand_id
1 'polypeptide(L)'
;MYGQPPRESDGEVDYDGHISRRGDSHLRGLLYEAATVILIRAHPDSSLRAWGMKLREKVGSKRAAVAVARKLSVIMHRMLTTGEFFDRSAGITA
;
A
#
# COMPACT_ATOMS: atom_id res chain seq x y z
N MET A 1 -4.29 -0.55 -35.50
CA MET A 1 -4.89 -1.67 -34.72
C MET A 1 -3.98 -1.88 -33.51
N TYR A 2 -4.53 -1.81 -32.31
CA TYR A 2 -3.88 -1.33 -31.08
C TYR A 2 -2.55 -2.02 -30.69
N GLY A 3 -1.46 -1.24 -30.70
CA GLY A 3 -0.20 -1.60 -30.06
C GLY A 3 -0.36 -1.57 -28.55
N GLN A 4 -0.17 -2.72 -27.91
CA GLN A 4 -0.25 -2.90 -26.47
C GLN A 4 0.84 -2.05 -25.79
N PRO A 5 0.54 -1.27 -24.73
CA PRO A 5 1.57 -0.57 -23.98
C PRO A 5 2.47 -1.58 -23.23
N PRO A 6 3.72 -1.19 -22.94
CA PRO A 6 4.75 -2.07 -22.43
C PRO A 6 4.39 -2.69 -21.08
N ARG A 7 4.91 -3.90 -20.89
CA ARG A 7 4.79 -4.69 -19.66
C ARG A 7 5.90 -4.19 -18.74
N GLU A 8 5.54 -3.35 -17.80
CA GLU A 8 6.42 -2.89 -16.72
C GLU A 8 6.75 -4.10 -15.84
N SER A 9 7.90 -4.72 -16.12
CA SER A 9 8.52 -5.72 -15.28
C SER A 9 9.41 -4.96 -14.30
N ASP A 10 8.85 -4.50 -13.20
CA ASP A 10 9.59 -3.80 -12.15
C ASP A 10 9.93 -4.78 -11.04
N GLY A 11 11.01 -5.54 -11.26
CA GLY A 11 11.68 -6.20 -10.16
C GLY A 11 12.46 -5.16 -9.38
N GLU A 12 11.88 -4.54 -8.35
CA GLU A 12 12.64 -3.63 -7.50
C GLU A 12 12.34 -3.80 -6.00
N VAL A 13 13.22 -4.61 -5.39
CA VAL A 13 13.70 -4.66 -4.00
C VAL A 13 12.71 -4.52 -2.84
N ASP A 14 12.63 -5.64 -2.10
CA ASP A 14 12.40 -5.65 -0.65
C ASP A 14 13.48 -4.81 0.04
N TYR A 15 13.26 -3.50 0.15
CA TYR A 15 13.94 -2.73 1.17
C TYR A 15 13.37 -3.18 2.50
N ASP A 16 14.12 -3.98 3.24
CA ASP A 16 13.99 -4.09 4.69
C ASP A 16 14.22 -2.70 5.27
N GLY A 17 13.12 -1.98 5.42
CA GLY A 17 13.09 -0.58 5.78
C GLY A 17 11.93 -0.42 6.72
N HIS A 18 12.14 -0.88 7.95
CA HIS A 18 11.38 -0.44 9.10
C HIS A 18 11.02 1.04 8.90
N ILE A 19 9.73 1.40 8.98
CA ILE A 19 9.32 2.79 9.17
C ILE A 19 10.29 3.33 10.22
N SER A 20 11.08 4.36 9.94
CA SER A 20 12.26 4.68 10.75
C SER A 20 11.95 4.69 12.25
N ARG A 21 12.82 4.14 13.09
CA ARG A 21 12.72 4.26 14.57
C ARG A 21 12.84 5.72 15.05
N ARG A 22 13.19 6.67 14.15
CA ARG A 22 13.10 8.13 14.31
C ARG A 22 11.75 8.74 13.93
N GLY A 23 10.76 7.93 13.52
CA GLY A 23 9.42 8.38 13.17
C GLY A 23 8.48 8.41 14.38
N ASP A 24 7.52 9.33 14.32
CA ASP A 24 6.51 9.56 15.35
C ASP A 24 5.68 8.28 15.61
N SER A 25 5.63 7.82 16.87
CA SER A 25 4.86 6.63 17.26
C SER A 25 3.36 6.81 17.02
N HIS A 26 2.88 8.05 17.08
CA HIS A 26 1.52 8.42 16.79
C HIS A 26 1.20 8.20 15.31
N LEU A 27 2.11 8.59 14.40
CA LEU A 27 1.94 8.37 12.97
C LEU A 27 1.82 6.88 12.61
N ARG A 28 2.61 6.02 13.25
CA ARG A 28 2.50 4.57 13.08
C ARG A 28 1.17 4.02 13.57
N GLY A 29 0.67 4.53 14.70
CA GLY A 29 -0.66 4.21 15.23
C GLY A 29 -1.76 4.58 14.24
N LEU A 30 -1.76 5.81 13.75
CA LEU A 30 -2.73 6.31 12.78
C LEU A 30 -2.69 5.52 11.47
N LEU A 31 -1.50 5.20 10.95
CA LEU A 31 -1.37 4.40 9.74
C LEU A 31 -1.88 2.97 9.93
N TYR A 32 -1.67 2.37 11.11
CA TYR A 32 -2.19 1.04 11.44
C TYR A 32 -3.72 1.04 11.54
N GLU A 33 -4.30 2.06 12.18
CA GLU A 33 -5.75 2.24 12.25
C GLU A 33 -6.35 2.44 10.86
N ALA A 34 -5.75 3.32 10.05
CA ALA A 34 -6.16 3.55 8.67
C ALA A 34 -6.08 2.26 7.83
N ALA A 35 -5.00 1.50 7.94
CA ALA A 35 -4.86 0.20 7.27
C ALA A 35 -5.93 -0.80 7.73
N THR A 36 -6.24 -0.83 9.02
CA THR A 36 -7.29 -1.68 9.59
C THR A 36 -8.67 -1.29 9.03
N VAL A 37 -8.98 0.00 8.94
CA VAL A 37 -10.20 0.51 8.33
C VAL A 37 -10.26 0.18 6.84
N ILE A 38 -9.14 0.27 6.11
CA ILE A 38 -9.07 -0.12 4.70
C ILE A 38 -9.43 -1.61 4.52
N LEU A 39 -8.92 -2.48 5.39
CA LEU A 39 -9.18 -3.92 5.33
C LEU A 39 -10.61 -4.30 5.75
N ILE A 40 -11.21 -3.56 6.68
CA ILE A 40 -12.50 -3.94 7.27
C ILE A 40 -13.68 -3.20 6.63
N ARG A 41 -13.51 -1.93 6.24
CA ARG A 41 -14.63 -1.02 5.92
C ARG A 41 -14.52 -0.29 4.58
N ALA A 42 -13.37 -0.23 3.93
CA ALA A 42 -13.24 0.60 2.73
C ALA A 42 -14.06 0.07 1.54
N HIS A 43 -14.91 0.96 1.00
CA HIS A 43 -15.60 0.85 -0.29
C HIS A 43 -15.38 2.14 -1.09
N PRO A 44 -15.22 2.08 -2.42
CA PRO A 44 -15.19 0.88 -3.27
C PRO A 44 -13.86 0.12 -3.18
N ASP A 45 -13.87 -1.14 -3.66
CA ASP A 45 -12.69 -2.02 -3.72
C ASP A 45 -11.54 -1.35 -4.48
N SER A 46 -10.38 -1.24 -3.83
CA SER A 46 -9.13 -0.77 -4.42
C SER A 46 -8.13 -1.91 -4.57
N SER A 47 -7.17 -1.77 -5.50
CA SER A 47 -6.06 -2.71 -5.66
C SER A 47 -5.29 -2.94 -4.33
N LEU A 48 -5.15 -1.87 -3.53
CA LEU A 48 -4.56 -1.90 -2.19
C LEU A 48 -5.35 -2.76 -1.21
N ARG A 49 -6.69 -2.65 -1.19
CA ARG A 49 -7.54 -3.47 -0.33
C ARG A 49 -7.47 -4.94 -0.74
N ALA A 50 -7.59 -5.23 -2.04
CA ALA A 50 -7.52 -6.60 -2.56
C ALA A 50 -6.16 -7.26 -2.23
N TRP A 51 -5.06 -6.54 -2.41
CA TRP A 51 -3.73 -7.00 -2.02
C TRP A 51 -3.61 -7.23 -0.51
N GLY A 52 -4.09 -6.28 0.29
CA GLY A 52 -4.07 -6.38 1.75
C GLY A 52 -4.90 -7.56 2.29
N MET A 53 -6.04 -7.86 1.66
CA MET A 53 -6.88 -9.02 1.99
C MET A 53 -6.16 -10.35 1.67
N LYS A 54 -5.54 -10.47 0.49
CA LYS A 54 -4.71 -11.64 0.13
C LYS A 54 -3.53 -11.80 1.10
N LEU A 55 -2.94 -10.69 1.53
CA LEU A 55 -1.83 -10.71 2.48
C LEU A 55 -2.29 -11.16 3.87
N ARG A 56 -3.48 -10.73 4.31
CA ARG A 56 -4.08 -11.15 5.58
C ARG A 56 -4.25 -12.67 5.66
N GLU A 57 -4.63 -13.31 4.57
CA GLU A 57 -4.75 -14.77 4.49
C GLU A 57 -3.40 -15.49 4.64
N LYS A 58 -2.30 -14.87 4.17
CA LYS A 58 -0.96 -15.47 4.20
C LYS A 58 -0.19 -15.25 5.51
N VAL A 59 -0.25 -14.05 6.08
CA VAL A 59 0.61 -13.65 7.22
C VAL A 59 -0.17 -13.24 8.47
N GLY A 60 -1.50 -13.27 8.41
CA GLY A 60 -2.39 -12.88 9.49
C GLY A 60 -2.65 -11.37 9.59
N SER A 61 -3.73 -11.00 10.26
CA SER A 61 -4.28 -9.64 10.28
C SER A 61 -3.31 -8.56 10.75
N LYS A 62 -2.57 -8.79 11.83
CA LYS A 62 -1.66 -7.78 12.41
C LYS A 62 -0.52 -7.45 11.43
N ARG A 63 0.10 -8.47 10.83
CA ARG A 63 1.21 -8.29 9.88
C ARG A 63 0.73 -7.68 8.56
N ALA A 64 -0.45 -8.10 8.09
CA ALA A 64 -1.06 -7.52 6.89
C ALA A 64 -1.41 -6.04 7.08
N ALA A 65 -1.96 -5.65 8.24
CA ALA A 65 -2.25 -4.25 8.54
C ALA A 65 -0.97 -3.38 8.53
N VAL A 66 0.14 -3.88 9.10
CA VAL A 66 1.44 -3.17 9.06
C VAL A 66 1.95 -3.01 7.63
N ALA A 67 1.84 -4.05 6.81
CA ALA A 67 2.29 -3.99 5.42
C ALA A 67 1.42 -3.05 4.57
N VAL A 68 0.11 -3.03 4.79
CA VAL A 68 -0.82 -2.09 4.15
C VAL A 68 -0.54 -0.66 4.61
N ALA A 69 -0.30 -0.43 5.89
CA ALA A 69 0.10 0.88 6.44
C ALA A 69 1.38 1.41 5.77
N ARG A 70 2.39 0.55 5.61
CA ARG A 70 3.63 0.89 4.92
C ARG A 70 3.35 1.28 3.46
N LYS A 71 2.59 0.46 2.73
CA LYS A 71 2.24 0.75 1.34
C LYS A 71 1.44 2.05 1.19
N LEU A 72 0.50 2.29 2.09
CA LEU A 72 -0.28 3.52 2.15
C LEU A 72 0.61 4.74 2.37
N SER A 73 1.58 4.68 3.29
CA SER A 73 2.51 5.80 3.52
C SER A 73 3.35 6.13 2.29
N VAL A 74 3.77 5.12 1.52
CA VAL A 74 4.53 5.33 0.27
C VAL A 74 3.68 5.99 -0.79
N ILE A 75 2.42 5.53 -0.94
CA ILE A 75 1.46 6.13 -1.88
C ILE A 75 1.21 7.60 -1.51
N MET A 76 0.91 7.89 -0.25
CA MET A 76 0.69 9.26 0.23
C MET A 76 1.90 10.15 0.01
N HIS A 77 3.11 9.63 0.27
CA HIS A 77 4.34 10.37 0.05
C HIS A 77 4.58 10.66 -1.43
N ARG A 78 4.36 9.67 -2.32
CA ARG A 78 4.44 9.87 -3.77
C ARG A 78 3.43 10.92 -4.25
N MET A 79 2.17 10.83 -3.84
CA MET A 79 1.16 11.84 -4.16
C MET A 79 1.57 13.24 -3.71
N LEU A 80 2.18 13.36 -2.53
CA LEU A 80 2.66 14.64 -2.00
C LEU A 80 3.82 15.21 -2.83
N THR A 81 4.73 14.36 -3.31
CA THR A 81 5.90 14.78 -4.08
C THR A 81 5.58 15.02 -5.55
N THR A 82 4.75 14.17 -6.18
CA THR A 82 4.42 14.26 -7.61
C THR A 82 3.19 15.13 -7.89
N GLY A 83 2.35 15.38 -6.87
CA GLY A 83 1.07 16.07 -7.03
C GLY A 83 -0.01 15.20 -7.71
N GLU A 84 0.28 13.94 -8.00
CA GLU A 84 -0.67 13.02 -8.63
C GLU A 84 -1.70 12.51 -7.62
N PHE A 85 -2.91 12.23 -8.10
CA PHE A 85 -3.99 11.70 -7.27
C PHE A 85 -3.84 10.19 -7.04
N PHE A 86 -4.48 9.71 -5.97
CA PHE A 86 -4.53 8.28 -5.68
C PHE A 86 -5.30 7.54 -6.77
N ASP A 87 -4.59 6.73 -7.55
CA ASP A 87 -5.23 5.84 -8.49
C ASP A 87 -5.60 4.51 -7.82
N ARG A 88 -6.91 4.23 -7.77
CA ARG A 88 -7.48 3.04 -7.10
C ARG A 88 -7.24 1.74 -7.88
N SER A 89 -6.91 1.86 -9.16
CA SER A 89 -6.76 0.75 -10.11
C SER A 89 -5.29 0.47 -10.44
N ALA A 90 -4.42 1.48 -10.30
CA ALA A 90 -3.00 1.42 -10.53
C ALA A 90 -2.50 0.28 -9.66
N GLY A 91 -2.04 -0.73 -10.38
CA GLY A 91 -1.69 -1.99 -9.80
C GLY A 91 -0.65 -1.74 -8.75
N ILE A 92 -0.83 -2.39 -7.62
CA ILE A 92 0.31 -2.99 -6.93
C ILE A 92 0.82 -4.08 -7.88
N THR A 93 1.40 -3.66 -9.00
CA THR A 93 2.20 -4.50 -9.87
C THR A 93 3.40 -4.85 -9.01
N ALA A 94 3.50 -6.15 -8.75
CA ALA A 94 4.57 -6.77 -8.00
C ALA A 94 5.86 -6.72 -8.82
#